data_AF-A0A7J2LZ04-F1
#
_entry.id   AF-A0A7J2LZ04-F1
#
_cell.length_a   1.000
_cell.length_b   1.000
_cell.length_c   1.000
_cell.angle_alpha   90.00
_cell.angle_beta   90.00
_cell.angle_gamma   90.00
#
_symmetry.space_group_name_H-M   'P 1'
#
loop_
_entity.id
_entity.type
_entity.pdbx_description
1 polymer ?
#
loop_
_entity_poly.entity_id
_entity_poly.type
_entity_poly.pdbx_seq_one_letter_code
_entity_poly.pdbx_strand_id
1 'polypeptide(L)'
;RGLQKAAAGGYPVKAAKKILAILESAEANANFKGLDTENLRIIHASAYPGTKLKRYIPRAFGRSTPRFETLCHVEIVLGQEGKS
;
A
#
# COMPACT_ATOMS: atom_id res chain seq x y z
N ARG A 1 -8.49 15.73 18.21
CA ARG A 1 -9.66 15.13 17.54
C ARG A 1 -9.36 13.65 17.33
N GLY A 2 -9.81 12.78 18.23
CA GLY A 2 -9.49 11.36 18.24
C GLY A 2 -10.26 10.56 17.19
N LEU A 3 -9.67 9.44 16.73
CA LEU A 3 -10.29 8.46 15.84
C LEU A 3 -11.54 7.86 16.52
N GLN A 4 -12.70 8.44 16.24
CA GLN A 4 -13.98 7.85 16.58
C GLN A 4 -14.25 6.70 15.60
N LYS A 5 -14.27 5.47 16.14
CA LYS A 5 -14.73 4.22 15.52
C LYS A 5 -13.73 3.51 14.59
N ALA A 6 -13.01 2.54 15.14
CA ALA A 6 -12.58 1.35 14.41
C ALA A 6 -12.98 0.12 15.24
N ALA A 7 -14.16 -0.44 14.98
CA ALA A 7 -14.68 -1.61 15.71
C ALA A 7 -14.06 -2.95 15.23
N ALA A 8 -13.30 -2.94 14.13
CA ALA A 8 -12.63 -4.11 13.58
C ALA A 8 -11.28 -3.70 12.98
N GLY A 9 -10.21 -3.78 13.77
CA GLY A 9 -8.83 -3.59 13.32
C GLY A 9 -8.16 -4.95 13.09
N GLY A 10 -7.48 -5.11 11.96
CA GLY A 10 -6.57 -6.24 11.72
C GLY A 10 -5.11 -5.87 11.99
N TYR A 11 -4.20 -6.85 11.87
CA TYR A 11 -2.74 -6.63 11.89
C TYR A 11 -2.09 -7.16 10.60
N PRO A 12 -2.24 -6.44 9.46
CA PRO A 12 -1.82 -6.92 8.14
C PRO A 12 -0.30 -6.76 7.91
N VAL A 13 0.50 -7.60 8.59
CA VAL A 13 1.98 -7.52 8.61
C VAL A 13 2.59 -7.41 7.22
N LYS A 14 2.14 -8.23 6.26
CA LYS A 14 2.71 -8.26 4.90
C LYS A 14 2.47 -6.95 4.14
N ALA A 15 1.27 -6.38 4.26
CA ALA A 15 0.94 -5.12 3.59
C ALA A 15 1.68 -3.95 4.25
N ALA A 16 1.69 -3.90 5.59
CA ALA A 16 2.39 -2.86 6.34
C ALA A 16 3.88 -2.80 5.99
N LYS A 17 4.56 -3.96 5.90
CA LYS A 17 5.96 -4.03 5.48
C LYS A 17 6.20 -3.47 4.07
N LYS A 18 5.28 -3.70 3.14
CA LYS A 18 5.40 -3.19 1.75
C LYS A 18 5.16 -1.68 1.68
N ILE A 19 4.19 -1.17 2.44
CA ILE A 19 3.94 0.28 2.54
C ILE A 19 5.14 0.99 3.17
N LEU A 20 5.73 0.43 4.23
CA LEU A 20 6.94 0.99 4.86
C LEU A 20 8.09 1.12 3.85
N ALA A 21 8.36 0.08 3.07
CA ALA A 21 9.41 0.13 2.04
C ALA A 21 9.16 1.22 0.97
N ILE A 22 7.90 1.49 0.62
CA ILE A 22 7.54 2.60 -0.28
C ILE A 22 7.84 3.94 0.38
N LEU A 23 7.52 4.10 1.66
CA LEU A 23 7.77 5.34 2.41
C LEU A 23 9.26 5.62 2.56
N GLU A 24 10.06 4.61 2.94
CA GLU A 24 11.53 4.72 3.03
C GLU A 24 12.14 5.12 1.68
N SER A 25 11.66 4.53 0.58
CA SER A 25 12.10 4.90 -0.77
C SER A 25 11.67 6.33 -1.15
N ALA A 26 10.45 6.74 -0.78
CA ALA A 26 9.96 8.09 -1.05
C ALA A 26 10.76 9.15 -0.27
N GLU A 27 11.11 8.87 0.99
CA GLU A 27 11.97 9.72 1.82
C GLU A 27 13.38 9.83 1.23
N ALA A 28 14.00 8.71 0.83
CA ALA A 28 15.30 8.71 0.17
C ALA A 28 15.29 9.55 -1.13
N ASN A 29 14.23 9.44 -1.92
CA ASN A 29 14.05 10.24 -3.13
C ASN A 29 13.85 11.73 -2.82
N ALA A 30 13.17 12.07 -1.73
CA ALA A 30 12.96 13.45 -1.32
C ALA A 30 14.26 14.09 -0.81
N ASN A 31 15.03 13.36 0.00
CA ASN A 31 16.39 13.74 0.42
C ASN A 31 17.28 14.01 -0.80
N PHE A 32 17.28 13.10 -1.78
CA PHE A 32 18.06 13.26 -3.01
C PHE A 32 17.65 14.51 -3.80
N LYS A 33 16.37 14.90 -3.76
CA LYS A 33 15.85 16.12 -4.38
C LYS A 33 16.08 17.39 -3.56
N GLY A 34 16.71 17.30 -2.38
CA GLY A 34 16.95 18.44 -1.49
C GLY A 34 15.68 18.97 -0.80
N LEU A 35 14.64 18.15 -0.70
CA LEU A 35 13.43 18.49 0.04
C LEU A 35 13.67 18.29 1.54
N ASP A 36 13.17 19.22 2.36
CA ASP A 36 13.17 19.08 3.82
C ASP A 36 12.22 17.94 4.24
N THR A 37 12.79 16.83 4.69
CA THR A 37 12.07 15.62 5.09
C THR A 37 11.23 15.79 6.34
N GLU A 38 11.59 16.74 7.22
CA GLU A 38 10.81 17.01 8.44
C GLU A 38 9.44 17.63 8.11
N ASN A 39 9.35 18.33 6.97
CA ASN A 39 8.13 19.00 6.51
C ASN A 39 7.37 18.21 5.43
N LEU A 40 7.74 16.96 5.14
CA LEU A 40 7.02 16.12 4.20
C LEU A 40 5.77 15.51 4.83
N ARG A 41 4.66 15.59 4.10
CA ARG A 41 3.39 14.98 4.45
C ARG A 41 2.90 14.12 3.30
N ILE A 42 2.21 13.02 3.62
CA ILE A 42 1.46 12.26 2.61
C ILE A 42 0.25 13.11 2.20
N ILE A 43 0.28 13.63 0.97
CA ILE A 43 -0.83 14.43 0.41
C ILE A 43 -1.80 13.56 -0.39
N HIS A 44 -1.33 12.42 -0.88
CA HIS A 44 -2.15 11.45 -1.61
C HIS A 44 -1.69 10.03 -1.32
N ALA A 45 -2.64 9.14 -1.09
CA ALA A 45 -2.42 7.70 -1.01
C ALA A 45 -3.57 6.99 -1.71
N SER A 46 -3.24 6.13 -2.67
CA SER A 46 -4.21 5.37 -3.45
C SER A 46 -3.75 3.94 -3.64
N ALA A 47 -4.71 3.03 -3.74
CA ALA A 47 -4.46 1.63 -4.07
C ALA A 47 -5.48 1.18 -5.10
N TYR A 48 -5.01 0.57 -6.19
CA TYR A 48 -5.84 0.11 -7.30
C TYR A 48 -5.56 -1.36 -7.62
N PRO A 49 -6.57 -2.12 -8.08
CA PRO A 49 -6.40 -3.51 -8.46
C PRO A 49 -5.43 -3.62 -9.63
N GLY A 50 -4.44 -4.49 -9.49
CA GLY A 50 -3.49 -4.85 -10.54
C GLY A 50 -3.87 -6.14 -11.24
N THR A 51 -2.87 -6.76 -11.86
CA THR A 51 -3.04 -8.01 -12.61
C THR A 51 -3.61 -9.14 -11.74
N LYS A 52 -4.54 -9.91 -12.31
CA LYS A 52 -5.08 -11.14 -11.69
C LYS A 52 -4.21 -12.33 -12.07
N LEU A 53 -3.62 -12.97 -11.07
CA LEU A 53 -2.88 -14.20 -11.22
C LEU A 53 -3.84 -15.39 -11.25
N LYS A 54 -4.07 -15.92 -12.44
CA LYS A 54 -5.01 -17.03 -12.66
C LYS A 54 -4.34 -18.37 -12.35
N ARG A 55 -4.86 -19.07 -11.34
CA ARG A 55 -4.47 -20.44 -10.98
C ARG A 55 -5.71 -21.29 -10.80
N TYR A 56 -5.56 -22.60 -10.89
CA TYR A 56 -6.62 -23.56 -10.64
C TYR A 56 -6.15 -24.60 -9.62
N ILE A 57 -7.04 -25.02 -8.72
CA ILE A 57 -6.75 -26.08 -7.76
C ILE A 57 -7.59 -27.31 -8.11
N PRO A 58 -6.98 -28.50 -8.23
CA PRO A 58 -7.71 -29.75 -8.41
C PRO A 58 -8.59 -30.05 -7.19
N ARG A 59 -9.77 -30.60 -7.44
CA ARG A 59 -10.78 -31.00 -6.44
C ARG A 59 -11.17 -32.46 -6.67
N ALA A 60 -11.91 -33.01 -5.70
CA ALA A 60 -12.45 -34.36 -5.80
C ALA A 60 -13.29 -34.55 -7.08
N PHE A 61 -13.38 -35.80 -7.54
CA PHE A 61 -14.16 -36.19 -8.73
C PHE A 61 -13.71 -35.48 -10.01
N GLY A 62 -12.40 -35.25 -10.18
CA GLY A 62 -11.82 -34.65 -11.39
C GLY A 62 -12.19 -33.18 -11.63
N ARG A 63 -12.81 -32.52 -10.64
CA ARG A 63 -13.21 -31.12 -10.74
C ARG A 63 -12.02 -30.19 -10.55
N SER A 64 -12.12 -28.97 -11.07
CA SER A 64 -11.13 -27.92 -10.84
C SER A 64 -11.82 -26.60 -10.55
N THR A 65 -11.27 -25.83 -9.60
CA THR A 65 -11.83 -24.54 -9.18
C THR A 65 -10.80 -23.42 -9.32
N PRO A 66 -11.21 -22.21 -9.77
CA PRO A 66 -10.29 -21.08 -9.89
C PRO A 66 -9.82 -20.60 -8.50
N ARG A 67 -8.53 -20.30 -8.39
CA ARG A 67 -7.89 -19.60 -7.27
C ARG A 67 -7.16 -18.39 -7.83
N PHE A 68 -7.91 -17.35 -8.13
CA PHE A 68 -7.36 -16.13 -8.71
C PHE A 68 -6.94 -15.19 -7.60
N GLU A 69 -5.69 -14.76 -7.64
CA GLU A 69 -5.14 -13.77 -6.72
C GLU A 69 -5.08 -12.43 -7.45
N THR A 70 -5.67 -11.38 -6.88
CA THR A 70 -5.62 -10.03 -7.49
C THR A 70 -4.47 -9.28 -6.84
N LEU A 71 -3.48 -8.87 -7.64
CA LEU A 71 -2.41 -8.01 -7.18
C LEU A 71 -2.93 -6.58 -6.97
N CYS A 72 -2.11 -5.70 -6.42
CA CYS A 72 -2.43 -4.28 -6.28
C CYS A 72 -1.23 -3.43 -6.67
N HIS A 73 -1.55 -2.22 -7.11
CA HIS A 73 -0.61 -1.12 -7.21
C HIS A 73 -0.94 -0.13 -6.10
N VAL A 74 0.10 0.41 -5.48
CA VAL A 74 -0.01 1.39 -4.40
C VAL A 74 0.76 2.63 -4.82
N GLU A 75 0.12 3.78 -4.71
CA GLU A 75 0.69 5.08 -5.01
C GLU A 75 0.67 5.93 -3.74
N ILE A 76 1.81 6.55 -3.43
CA ILE A 76 1.96 7.48 -2.31
C ILE A 76 2.66 8.72 -2.85
N VAL A 77 2.05 9.88 -2.62
CA VAL A 77 2.62 11.18 -3.00
C VAL A 77 2.93 11.97 -1.73
N LEU A 78 4.17 12.44 -1.63
CA LEU A 78 4.61 13.33 -0.58
C LEU A 78 4.60 14.77 -1.09
N GLY A 79 4.09 15.68 -0.27
CA GLY A 79 4.14 17.13 -0.50
C GLY A 79 4.78 17.83 0.69
N GLN A 80 5.45 18.95 0.42
CA GLN A 80 5.91 19.85 1.47
C GLN A 80 4.76 20.77 1.86
N GLU A 81 4.45 20.86 3.15
CA GLU A 81 3.66 21.98 3.64
C GLU A 81 4.57 23.21 3.72
N GLY A 82 4.22 24.27 2.99
CA GLY A 82 4.88 25.56 3.16
C GLY A 82 4.65 26.06 4.58
N LYS A 83 5.72 26.44 5.29
CA LYS A 83 5.60 27.21 6.54
C LYS A 83 4.87 28.51 6.19
N SER A 84 3.60 28.62 6.57
CA SER A 84 2.90 29.91 6.68
C SER A 84 3.43 30.68 7.88
#